data_AF-A0A3D1P4L2-F1
#
_entry.id   AF-A0A3D1P4L2-F1
#
_cell.length_a   1.000
_cell.length_b   1.000
_cell.length_c   1.000
_cell.angle_alpha   90.00
_cell.angle_beta   90.00
_cell.angle_gamma   90.00
#
_symmetry.space_group_name_H-M   'P 1'
#
loop_
_entity.id
_entity.type
_entity.pdbx_description
1 polymer ?
#
loop_
_entity_poly.entity_id
_entity_poly.type
_entity_poly.pdbx_seq_one_letter_code
_entity_poly.pdbx_strand_id
1 'polypeptide(L)' 'MQQVITAKLKLHLSQHQKQLLREVSLSYRDALNYASNTAFDNGKTASGNKLQKLVYRDIRAKFGLPAQMACN' A
#
# COMPACT_ATOMS: atom_id res chain seq x y z
N MET A 1 27.00 14.59 -23.69
CA MET A 1 25.65 14.60 -23.07
C MET A 1 25.15 13.16 -23.03
N GLN A 2 24.88 12.60 -21.85
CA GLN A 2 24.25 11.28 -21.74
C GLN A 2 22.75 11.43 -22.06
N GLN A 3 22.27 10.73 -23.08
CA GLN A 3 20.86 10.66 -23.40
C GLN A 3 20.19 9.64 -22.48
N VAL A 4 19.13 10.07 -21.79
CA VAL A 4 18.25 9.17 -21.03
C VAL A 4 17.17 8.66 -21.97
N ILE A 5 17.04 7.34 -22.08
CA ILE A 5 15.98 6.68 -22.85
C ILE A 5 14.98 6.07 -21.85
N THR A 6 13.71 6.46 -21.97
CA THR A 6 12.62 5.91 -21.15
C THR A 6 11.75 5.00 -21.99
N ALA A 7 11.52 3.76 -21.52
CA ALA A 7 10.62 2.80 -22.16
C ALA A 7 9.51 2.37 -21.18
N LYS A 8 8.29 2.19 -21.71
CA LYS A 8 7.17 1.62 -20.94
C LYS A 8 7.21 0.10 -21.05
N LEU A 9 7.29 -0.58 -19.91
CA LEU A 9 7.25 -2.04 -19.84
C LEU A 9 5.88 -2.50 -19.35
N LYS A 10 5.37 -3.58 -19.93
CA LYS A 10 4.15 -4.25 -19.48
C LYS A 10 4.49 -5.65 -19.02
N LEU A 11 3.98 -6.03 -17.85
CA LEU A 11 4.12 -7.39 -17.36
C LEU A 11 3.19 -8.34 -18.13
N HIS A 12 3.75 -9.41 -18.68
CA HIS A 12 2.99 -10.53 -19.22
C HIS A 12 2.87 -11.59 -18.14
N LEU A 13 1.67 -11.71 -17.58
CA LEU A 13 1.42 -12.49 -16.38
C LEU A 13 0.71 -13.80 -16.72
N SER A 14 1.16 -14.90 -16.10
CA SER A 14 0.39 -16.14 -16.07
C SER A 14 -0.90 -15.97 -15.26
N GLN A 15 -1.84 -16.91 -15.39
CA GLN A 15 -3.08 -16.86 -14.62
C GLN A 15 -2.84 -16.87 -13.11
N HIS A 16 -1.88 -17.68 -12.65
CA HIS A 16 -1.48 -17.73 -11.25
C HIS A 16 -0.90 -16.40 -10.76
N GLN A 17 -0.04 -15.76 -11.56
CA GLN A 17 0.53 -14.45 -11.21
C GLN A 17 -0.55 -13.34 -11.16
N LYS A 18 -1.57 -13.40 -12.03
CA LYS A 18 -2.71 -12.48 -11.96
C LYS A 18 -3.49 -12.63 -10.65
N GLN A 19 -3.65 -13.86 -10.16
CA GLN A 19 -4.31 -14.13 -8.87
C GLN A 19 -3.49 -13.56 -7.71
N LEU A 20 -2.18 -13.80 -7.68
CA LEU A 20 -1.29 -13.22 -6.67
C LEU A 20 -1.35 -11.68 -6.66
N LEU A 21 -1.32 -11.05 -7.83
CA LEU A 21 -1.45 -9.59 -7.93
C LEU A 21 -2.83 -9.10 -7.48
N ARG A 22 -3.90 -9.84 -7.79
CA ARG A 22 -5.26 -9.54 -7.32
C ARG A 22 -5.34 -9.59 -5.80
N GLU A 23 -4.79 -10.62 -5.18
CA GLU A 23 -4.75 -10.81 -3.73
C GLU A 23 -3.98 -9.68 -3.05
N VAL A 24 -2.78 -9.36 -3.53
CA VAL A 24 -1.99 -8.24 -3.02
C VAL A 24 -2.74 -6.91 -3.18
N SER A 25 -3.40 -6.68 -4.32
CA SER A 25 -4.17 -5.45 -4.55
C SER A 25 -5.36 -5.31 -3.60
N LEU A 26 -6.03 -6.43 -3.29
CA LEU A 26 -7.13 -6.44 -2.32
C LEU A 26 -6.65 -6.20 -0.90
N SER A 27 -5.58 -6.90 -0.49
CA SER A 27 -4.94 -6.68 0.81
C SER A 27 -4.50 -5.21 0.98
N TYR A 28 -3.99 -4.61 -0.10
CA TYR A 28 -3.58 -3.21 -0.10
C TYR A 28 -4.75 -2.25 0.06
N ARG A 29 -5.85 -2.47 -0.66
CA ARG A 29 -7.10 -1.71 -0.48
C ARG A 29 -7.59 -1.79 0.96
N ASP A 30 -7.58 -2.99 1.55
CA ASP A 30 -8.11 -3.20 2.89
C ASP A 30 -7.21 -2.54 3.96
N ALA A 31 -5.88 -2.55 3.75
CA ALA A 31 -4.94 -1.79 4.56
C ALA A 31 -5.16 -0.26 4.49
N LEU A 32 -5.46 0.29 3.31
CA LEU A 32 -5.80 1.71 3.14
C LEU A 32 -7.10 2.07 3.86
N ASN A 33 -8.12 1.22 3.77
CA ASN A 33 -9.37 1.43 4.50
C ASN A 33 -9.15 1.40 6.01
N TYR A 34 -8.32 0.47 6.51
CA TYR A 34 -7.93 0.43 7.91
C TYR A 34 -7.23 1.71 8.37
N ALA A 35 -6.25 2.19 7.58
CA ALA A 35 -5.55 3.43 7.88
C ALA A 35 -6.50 4.64 7.89
N SER A 36 -7.41 4.71 6.92
CA SER A 36 -8.42 5.78 6.83
C SER A 36 -9.35 5.80 8.05
N ASN A 37 -9.88 4.64 8.45
CA ASN A 37 -10.71 4.52 9.66
C ASN A 37 -9.92 4.91 10.92
N THR A 38 -8.68 4.42 11.05
CA THR A 38 -7.82 4.78 12.18
C THR A 38 -7.56 6.28 12.24
N ALA A 39 -7.32 6.92 11.10
CA ALA A 39 -7.12 8.36 11.02
C ALA A 39 -8.37 9.13 11.46
N PHE A 40 -9.55 8.68 11.02
CA PHE A 40 -10.85 9.25 11.40
C PHE A 40 -11.08 9.16 12.91
N ASP A 41 -10.91 7.97 13.48
CA ASP A 41 -11.11 7.70 14.91
C ASP A 41 -10.11 8.46 15.80
N ASN A 42 -8.90 8.73 15.28
CA ASN A 42 -7.85 9.49 15.98
C ASN A 42 -7.92 11.01 15.68
N GLY A 43 -9.14 11.54 15.52
CA GLY A 43 -9.39 12.97 15.38
C GLY A 43 -9.10 13.52 13.98
N LYS A 44 -9.34 12.72 12.93
CA LYS A 44 -9.11 13.09 11.52
C LYS A 44 -7.69 13.61 11.27
N THR A 45 -6.71 12.91 11.81
CA THR A 45 -5.30 13.30 11.69
C THR A 45 -4.87 13.30 10.21
N ALA A 46 -4.46 14.46 9.69
CA ALA A 46 -3.88 14.59 8.34
C ALA A 46 -2.34 14.36 8.31
N SER A 47 -1.72 14.09 9.47
CA SER A 47 -0.28 13.86 9.56
C SER A 47 0.05 12.41 9.22
N GLY A 48 0.67 12.18 8.06
CA GLY A 48 1.15 10.87 7.61
C GLY A 48 2.09 10.20 8.62
N ASN A 49 3.04 10.94 9.20
CA ASN A 49 3.95 10.41 10.23
C ASN A 49 3.24 9.90 11.48
N LYS A 50 2.20 10.62 11.96
CA LYS A 50 1.44 10.21 13.13
C LYS A 50 0.58 8.99 12.80
N LEU A 51 -0.07 8.98 11.64
CA LEU A 51 -0.86 7.85 11.19
C LEU A 51 0.00 6.60 11.01
N GLN A 52 1.15 6.73 10.34
CA GLN A 52 2.09 5.63 10.13
C GLN A 52 2.52 4.99 11.46
N LYS A 53 2.84 5.78 12.48
CA LYS A 53 3.16 5.24 13.82
C LYS A 53 2.01 4.45 14.43
N LEU A 54 0.77 4.88 14.22
CA LEU A 54 -0.43 4.19 14.73
C LEU A 54 -0.67 2.86 14.03
N VAL A 55 -0.55 2.81 12.69
CA VAL A 55 -1.01 1.65 11.91
C VAL A 55 0.11 0.74 11.42
N TYR A 56 1.39 1.11 11.53
CA TYR A 56 2.51 0.35 10.94
C TYR A 56 2.54 -1.12 11.38
N ARG A 57 2.45 -1.36 12.70
CA ARG A 57 2.51 -2.72 13.26
C ARG A 57 1.26 -3.52 12.88
N ASP A 58 0.11 -2.89 12.93
CA ASP A 58 -1.17 -3.52 12.60
C ASP A 58 -1.25 -3.89 11.12
N ILE A 59 -0.82 -3.00 10.23
CA ILE A 59 -0.87 -3.26 8.80
C ILE A 59 0.05 -4.42 8.44
N ARG A 60 1.25 -4.45 9.03
CA ARG A 60 2.20 -5.54 8.82
C ARG A 60 1.67 -6.88 9.35
N ALA A 61 1.04 -6.88 10.53
CA ALA A 61 0.51 -8.09 11.15
C ALA A 61 -0.78 -8.60 10.48
N LYS A 62 -1.70 -7.70 10.12
CA LYS A 62 -3.04 -8.06 9.62
C LYS A 62 -3.07 -8.30 8.11
N PHE A 63 -2.30 -7.52 7.34
CA PHE A 63 -2.36 -7.55 5.86
C PHE A 63 -1.10 -8.14 5.23
N GLY A 64 -0.02 -8.35 6.00
CA GLY A 64 1.26 -8.88 5.48
C GLY A 64 1.98 -7.91 4.54
N LEU A 65 1.57 -6.64 4.51
CA LEU A 65 2.09 -5.63 3.60
C LEU A 65 3.12 -4.72 4.29
N PRO A 66 4.11 -4.19 3.54
CA PRO A 66 4.91 -3.06 4.02
C PRO A 66 4.00 -1.85 4.23
N ALA A 67 3.84 -1.43 5.50
CA ALA A 67 2.90 -0.35 5.85
C ALA A 67 3.24 1.03 5.25
N GLN A 68 4.45 1.20 4.70
CA GLN A 68 4.88 2.44 4.04
C GLN A 68 4.02 2.79 2.82
N MET A 69 3.46 1.78 2.14
CA MET A 69 2.57 2.04 0.99
C MET A 69 1.21 2.59 1.42
N ALA A 70 0.77 2.32 2.66
CA ALA A 70 -0.59 2.64 3.10
C ALA A 70 -0.75 3.99 3.82
N CYS A 71 0.34 4.71 4.11
CA CYS A 71 0.33 5.89 5.00
C CYS A 71 1.20 7.06 4.54
N ASN A 72 1.58 7.11 3.26
CA ASN A 72 2.37 8.21 2.69
C ASN A 72 1.45 9.32 2.14
#